data_AF-A0A2I1M1K8-F1
#
_entry.id   AF-A0A2I1M1K8-F1
#
_cell.length_a   1.000
_cell.length_b   1.000
_cell.length_c   1.000
_cell.angle_alpha   90.00
_cell.angle_beta   90.00
_cell.angle_gamma   90.00
#
_symmetry.space_group_name_H-M   'P 1'
#
loop_
_entity.id
_entity.type
_entity.pdbx_description
1 polymer ?
#
loop_
_entity_poly.entity_id
_entity_poly.type
_entity_poly.pdbx_seq_one_letter_code
_entity_poly.pdbx_strand_id
1 'polypeptide(L)'
;MVDYKDMRPTSQETKDIGLFIRDRFRQLGLTNARIAPLLNRQDSYVDLRVAGRKSFTIDDLEVIREKLGDESLEEFFATYFKYQAIHKNKIDEMPSEAGVQEDFLSIDEVTGLFIKAEMKRRKIPLKTIAKWIRKKEGYVEMCINGVTLSFTLRHIEKIARNLDYPDIFAFLAAVHEYKKTFNL
;
A
#
# COMPACT_ATOMS: atom_id res chain seq x y z
N MET A 1 19.71 -20.11 10.05
CA MET A 1 18.33 -20.63 10.13
C MET A 1 17.43 -19.54 9.55
N VAL A 2 16.85 -19.76 8.37
CA VAL A 2 15.98 -18.76 7.72
C VAL A 2 14.65 -18.76 8.46
N ASP A 3 14.22 -17.60 8.95
CA ASP A 3 13.01 -17.47 9.76
C ASP A 3 11.79 -17.75 8.87
N TYR A 4 10.90 -18.66 9.26
CA TYR A 4 9.74 -19.12 8.45
C TYR A 4 8.80 -17.97 8.02
N LYS A 5 8.91 -16.79 8.66
CA LYS A 5 8.19 -15.56 8.30
C LYS A 5 8.68 -14.91 7.00
N ASP A 6 9.89 -15.24 6.53
CA ASP A 6 10.45 -14.75 5.26
C ASP A 6 9.99 -15.58 4.04
N MET A 7 9.24 -16.67 4.27
CA MET A 7 8.65 -17.55 3.25
C MET A 7 7.14 -17.35 3.08
N ARG A 8 6.56 -16.25 3.56
CA ARG A 8 5.14 -15.96 3.28
C ARG A 8 4.98 -15.76 1.76
N PRO A 9 4.00 -16.42 1.10
CA PRO A 9 3.71 -16.15 -0.29
C PRO A 9 3.36 -14.67 -0.45
N THR A 10 3.90 -14.03 -1.49
CA THR A 10 3.55 -12.65 -1.83
C THR A 10 2.10 -12.57 -2.28
N SER A 11 1.40 -11.52 -1.84
CA SER A 11 0.01 -11.27 -2.25
C SER A 11 -0.10 -11.10 -3.77
N GLN A 12 -1.32 -11.27 -4.30
CA GLN A 12 -1.56 -10.96 -5.71
C GLN A 12 -1.30 -9.47 -5.96
N GLU A 13 -1.64 -8.61 -5.00
CA GLU A 13 -1.36 -7.17 -5.00
C GLU A 13 0.13 -6.87 -5.14
N THR A 14 1.01 -7.58 -4.40
CA THR A 14 2.47 -7.44 -4.55
C THR A 14 2.94 -7.77 -5.97
N LYS A 15 2.36 -8.81 -6.58
CA LYS A 15 2.71 -9.18 -7.96
C LYS A 15 2.24 -8.12 -8.94
N ASP A 16 1.03 -7.62 -8.76
CA ASP A 16 0.42 -6.61 -9.64
C ASP A 16 1.15 -5.26 -9.53
N ILE A 17 1.56 -4.84 -8.33
CA ILE A 17 2.36 -3.63 -8.13
C ILE A 17 3.76 -3.82 -8.73
N GLY A 18 4.38 -4.97 -8.52
CA GLY A 18 5.66 -5.30 -9.15
C GLY A 18 5.60 -5.21 -10.68
N LEU A 19 4.54 -5.74 -11.28
CA LEU A 19 4.26 -5.65 -12.71
C LEU A 19 4.06 -4.19 -13.16
N PHE A 20 3.21 -3.44 -12.46
CA PHE A 20 2.95 -2.04 -12.75
C PHE A 20 4.24 -1.20 -12.75
N ILE A 21 5.04 -1.30 -11.68
CA ILE A 21 6.32 -0.59 -11.58
C ILE A 21 7.26 -0.99 -12.71
N ARG A 22 7.34 -2.29 -13.04
CA ARG A 22 8.17 -2.79 -14.13
C ARG A 22 7.77 -2.21 -15.48
N ASP A 23 6.48 -2.14 -15.76
CA ASP A 23 5.97 -1.61 -17.02
C ASP A 23 6.25 -0.10 -17.13
N ARG A 24 6.09 0.64 -16.03
CA ARG A 24 6.46 2.06 -15.96
C ARG A 24 7.96 2.29 -16.13
N PHE A 25 8.81 1.46 -15.53
CA PHE A 25 10.25 1.52 -15.75
C PHE A 25 10.60 1.34 -17.23
N ARG A 26 9.97 0.39 -17.92
CA ARG A 26 10.18 0.18 -19.35
C ARG A 26 9.74 1.38 -20.19
N GLN A 27 8.58 1.97 -19.91
CA GLN A 27 8.07 3.15 -20.61
C GLN A 27 9.02 4.35 -20.48
N LEU A 28 9.65 4.51 -19.31
CA LEU A 28 10.57 5.60 -19.02
C LEU A 28 12.05 5.29 -19.33
N GLY A 29 12.36 4.10 -19.88
CA GLY A 29 13.74 3.67 -20.13
C GLY A 29 14.59 3.54 -18.86
N LEU A 30 13.95 3.30 -17.71
CA LEU A 30 14.61 3.07 -16.43
C LEU A 30 14.97 1.58 -16.30
N THR A 31 16.22 1.30 -15.95
CA THR A 31 16.69 -0.07 -15.69
C THR A 31 16.85 -0.30 -14.20
N ASN A 32 16.77 -1.56 -13.76
CA ASN A 32 16.93 -1.92 -12.36
C ASN A 32 18.30 -1.46 -11.81
N ALA A 33 19.36 -1.56 -12.62
CA ALA A 33 20.69 -1.04 -12.30
C ALA A 33 20.74 0.49 -12.08
N ARG A 34 19.81 1.27 -12.67
CA ARG A 34 19.70 2.73 -12.43
C ARG A 34 18.86 3.05 -11.19
N ILE A 35 17.91 2.17 -10.84
CA ILE A 35 17.01 2.36 -9.70
C ILE A 35 17.64 1.87 -8.40
N ALA A 36 18.33 0.73 -8.42
CA ALA A 36 18.88 0.10 -7.22
C ALA A 36 19.79 1.03 -6.39
N PRO A 37 20.70 1.83 -6.98
CA PRO A 37 21.52 2.78 -6.23
C PRO A 37 20.70 3.87 -5.53
N LEU A 38 19.59 4.31 -6.14
CA LEU A 38 18.70 5.32 -5.56
C LEU A 38 17.98 4.80 -4.31
N LEU A 39 17.71 3.50 -4.27
CA LEU A 39 17.13 2.84 -3.09
C LEU A 39 18.18 2.49 -2.04
N ASN A 40 19.48 2.74 -2.31
CA ASN A 40 20.60 2.21 -1.54
C ASN A 40 20.55 0.67 -1.43
N ARG A 41 20.25 0.00 -2.55
CA ARG A 41 20.09 -1.46 -2.66
C ARG A 41 20.92 -2.03 -3.81
N GLN A 42 21.03 -3.36 -3.85
CA GLN A 42 21.60 -4.09 -4.98
C GLN A 42 20.57 -4.33 -6.08
N ASP A 43 21.01 -4.57 -7.32
CA ASP A 43 20.13 -4.83 -8.46
C ASP A 43 19.17 -6.00 -8.21
N SER A 44 19.70 -7.08 -7.64
CA SER A 44 18.95 -8.28 -7.24
C SER A 44 17.79 -7.99 -6.26
N TYR A 45 17.89 -6.93 -5.46
CA TYR A 45 16.82 -6.51 -4.56
C TYR A 45 15.62 -5.96 -5.34
N VAL A 46 15.88 -5.18 -6.39
CA VAL A 46 14.86 -4.57 -7.26
C VAL A 46 14.26 -5.65 -8.14
N ASP A 47 15.08 -6.51 -8.74
CA ASP A 47 14.66 -7.63 -9.58
C ASP A 47 13.59 -8.51 -8.91
N LEU A 48 13.83 -8.91 -7.66
CA LEU A 48 12.90 -9.76 -6.91
C LEU A 48 11.54 -9.07 -6.69
N ARG A 49 11.51 -7.74 -6.60
CA ARG A 49 10.31 -6.97 -6.28
C ARG A 49 9.51 -6.59 -7.51
N VAL A 50 10.19 -6.16 -8.59
CA VAL A 50 9.53 -5.98 -9.89
C VAL A 50 9.03 -7.30 -10.49
N ALA A 51 9.61 -8.43 -10.08
CA ALA A 51 9.11 -9.77 -10.41
C ALA A 51 7.95 -10.24 -9.50
N GLY A 52 7.52 -9.45 -8.52
CA GLY A 52 6.44 -9.81 -7.60
C GLY A 52 6.78 -10.90 -6.59
N ARG A 53 8.07 -11.25 -6.44
CA ARG A 53 8.55 -12.30 -5.52
C ARG A 53 8.78 -11.79 -4.10
N LYS A 54 8.94 -10.47 -3.94
CA LYS A 54 8.96 -9.75 -2.66
C LYS A 54 8.26 -8.40 -2.81
N SER A 55 7.75 -7.83 -1.72
CA SER A 55 7.18 -6.48 -1.73
C SER A 55 8.28 -5.41 -1.62
N PHE A 56 8.11 -4.29 -2.32
CA PHE A 56 8.80 -3.04 -2.00
C PHE A 56 8.43 -2.59 -0.58
N THR A 57 9.38 -1.98 0.12
CA THR A 57 9.04 -1.26 1.36
C THR A 57 8.42 0.09 0.98
N ILE A 58 7.77 0.75 1.93
CA ILE A 58 7.27 2.12 1.70
C ILE A 58 8.42 3.08 1.40
N ASP A 59 9.53 2.98 2.13
CA ASP A 59 10.71 3.82 1.88
C ASP A 59 11.23 3.62 0.45
N ASP A 60 11.14 2.40 -0.12
CA ASP A 60 11.48 2.17 -1.52
C ASP A 60 10.47 2.84 -2.46
N LEU A 61 9.17 2.77 -2.15
CA LEU A 61 8.12 3.37 -2.97
C LEU A 61 8.18 4.89 -3.01
N GLU A 62 8.56 5.55 -1.91
CA GLU A 62 8.76 7.01 -1.87
C GLU A 62 9.77 7.45 -2.92
N VAL A 63 10.89 6.72 -3.06
CA VAL A 63 11.91 7.03 -4.07
C VAL A 63 11.43 6.63 -5.46
N ILE A 64 10.73 5.50 -5.59
CA ILE A 64 10.23 5.04 -6.89
C ILE A 64 9.19 6.01 -7.45
N ARG A 65 8.21 6.46 -6.66
CA ARG A 65 7.15 7.38 -7.11
C ARG A 65 7.73 8.67 -7.71
N GLU A 66 8.79 9.21 -7.11
CA GLU A 66 9.47 10.41 -7.60
C GLU A 66 10.11 10.18 -8.97
N LYS A 67 10.60 8.96 -9.23
CA LYS A 67 11.13 8.58 -10.54
C LYS A 67 10.05 8.27 -11.56
N LEU A 68 8.86 7.90 -11.11
CA LEU A 68 7.69 7.68 -11.95
C LEU A 68 6.91 8.96 -12.26
N GLY A 69 7.23 10.06 -11.56
CA GLY A 69 6.63 11.37 -11.73
C GLY A 69 5.42 11.64 -10.82
N ASP A 70 5.13 10.77 -9.86
CA ASP A 70 4.00 10.96 -8.93
C ASP A 70 4.44 11.83 -7.73
N GLU A 71 3.67 12.88 -7.43
CA GLU A 71 3.95 13.87 -6.39
C GLU A 71 3.82 13.30 -4.98
N SER A 72 3.01 12.25 -4.81
CA SER A 72 2.76 11.60 -3.52
C SER A 72 2.52 10.09 -3.65
N LEU A 73 2.60 9.36 -2.54
CA LEU A 73 2.23 7.93 -2.53
C LEU A 73 0.74 7.72 -2.80
N GLU A 74 -0.10 8.68 -2.42
CA GLU A 74 -1.53 8.63 -2.74
C GLU A 74 -1.75 8.67 -4.24
N GLU A 75 -1.07 9.57 -4.95
CA GLU A 75 -1.13 9.65 -6.41
C GLU A 75 -0.57 8.38 -7.08
N PHE A 76 0.56 7.86 -6.59
CA PHE A 76 1.10 6.58 -7.04
C PHE A 76 0.07 5.45 -6.92
N PHE A 77 -0.59 5.32 -5.76
CA PHE A 77 -1.60 4.29 -5.56
C PHE A 77 -2.85 4.52 -6.41
N ALA A 78 -3.29 5.76 -6.58
CA ALA A 78 -4.41 6.10 -7.47
C ALA A 78 -4.11 5.70 -8.92
N THR A 79 -2.91 6.00 -9.41
CA THR A 79 -2.43 5.60 -10.75
C THR A 79 -2.35 4.08 -10.88
N TYR A 80 -1.84 3.39 -9.84
CA TYR A 80 -1.82 1.93 -9.80
C TYR A 80 -3.23 1.32 -9.84
N PHE A 81 -4.19 1.83 -9.06
CA PHE A 81 -5.56 1.31 -9.05
C PHE A 81 -6.25 1.54 -10.41
N LYS A 82 -6.01 2.68 -11.08
CA LYS A 82 -6.45 2.91 -12.46
C LYS A 82 -5.84 1.91 -13.44
N TYR A 83 -4.53 1.66 -13.34
CA TYR A 83 -3.84 0.63 -14.14
C TYR A 83 -4.46 -0.75 -13.91
N GLN A 84 -4.75 -1.11 -12.65
CA GLN A 84 -5.40 -2.37 -12.31
C GLN A 84 -6.80 -2.48 -12.93
N ALA A 85 -7.59 -1.40 -12.92
CA ALA A 85 -8.92 -1.40 -13.55
C ALA A 85 -8.82 -1.67 -15.06
N ILE A 86 -7.88 -1.02 -15.77
CA ILE A 86 -7.67 -1.22 -17.21
C ILE A 86 -7.16 -2.65 -17.51
N HIS A 87 -6.23 -3.16 -16.70
CA HIS A 87 -5.64 -4.48 -16.93
C HIS A 87 -6.51 -5.65 -16.44
N LYS A 88 -7.39 -5.43 -15.46
CA LYS A 88 -8.44 -6.38 -15.05
C LYS A 88 -9.62 -6.36 -16.02
N ASN A 89 -9.95 -5.21 -16.60
CA ASN A 89 -10.99 -5.06 -17.63
C ASN A 89 -10.47 -5.30 -19.05
N LYS A 90 -9.61 -6.31 -19.25
CA LYS A 90 -9.46 -6.92 -20.59
C LYS A 90 -10.72 -7.73 -20.98
N ILE A 91 -11.88 -7.09 -20.91
CA ILE A 91 -13.04 -7.20 -21.80
C ILE A 91 -13.64 -5.79 -21.80
N ASP A 92 -13.39 -5.08 -22.90
CA ASP A 92 -13.99 -3.86 -23.44
C ASP A 92 -14.38 -2.66 -22.55
N GLU A 93 -14.11 -1.49 -23.14
CA GLU A 93 -14.53 -0.12 -22.80
C GLU A 93 -13.68 0.67 -21.79
N MET A 94 -12.96 1.66 -22.36
CA MET A 94 -12.45 2.82 -21.63
C MET A 94 -13.63 3.62 -21.07
N PRO A 95 -13.72 3.88 -19.76
CA PRO A 95 -14.53 4.99 -19.29
C PRO A 95 -13.77 6.28 -19.55
N SER A 96 -14.39 7.14 -20.34
CA SER A 96 -14.02 8.54 -20.57
C SER A 96 -13.76 9.27 -19.25
N GLU A 97 -12.82 10.22 -19.31
CA GLU A 97 -12.55 11.23 -18.28
C GLU A 97 -13.86 11.91 -17.85
N ALA A 98 -14.46 11.41 -16.78
CA ALA A 98 -15.43 12.14 -16.00
C ALA A 98 -14.72 12.54 -14.71
N GLY A 99 -14.49 13.83 -14.54
CA GLY A 99 -14.06 14.40 -13.28
C GLY A 99 -15.11 14.09 -12.23
N VAL A 100 -14.91 13.01 -11.49
CA VAL A 100 -15.71 12.75 -10.31
C VAL A 100 -15.08 13.58 -9.20
N GLN A 101 -15.69 14.74 -8.95
CA GLN A 101 -15.45 15.54 -7.77
C GLN A 101 -15.97 14.73 -6.59
N GLU A 102 -15.08 13.93 -6.05
CA GLU A 102 -15.32 12.90 -5.08
C GLU A 102 -15.07 13.53 -3.69
N ASP A 103 -16.12 14.03 -3.03
CA ASP A 103 -16.12 14.31 -1.57
C ASP A 103 -15.96 12.98 -0.82
N PHE A 104 -14.72 12.49 -0.69
CA PHE A 104 -14.44 11.23 -0.02
C PHE A 104 -13.52 11.41 1.15
N LEU A 105 -13.82 10.65 2.22
CA LEU A 105 -12.90 10.39 3.31
C LEU A 105 -11.50 10.16 2.74
N SER A 106 -10.55 10.92 3.26
CA SER A 106 -9.13 10.81 2.90
C SER A 106 -8.66 9.38 3.11
N ILE A 107 -7.66 8.94 2.35
CA ILE A 107 -7.09 7.59 2.52
C ILE A 107 -6.65 7.33 3.97
N ASP A 108 -6.20 8.38 4.65
CA ASP A 108 -5.80 8.37 6.06
C ASP A 108 -6.98 8.10 7.01
N GLU A 109 -8.11 8.78 6.80
CA GLU A 109 -9.34 8.55 7.58
C GLU A 109 -9.88 7.14 7.36
N VAL A 110 -9.94 6.69 6.10
CA VAL A 110 -10.43 5.35 5.77
C VAL A 110 -9.51 4.28 6.36
N THR A 111 -8.20 4.49 6.34
CA THR A 111 -7.23 3.58 6.97
C THR A 111 -7.47 3.47 8.47
N GLY A 112 -7.70 4.60 9.15
CA GLY A 112 -8.04 4.62 10.57
C GLY A 112 -9.31 3.83 10.89
N LEU A 113 -10.39 4.09 10.14
CA LEU A 113 -11.68 3.41 10.29
C LEU A 113 -11.57 1.91 9.98
N PHE A 114 -10.81 1.53 8.95
CA PHE A 114 -10.56 0.13 8.62
C PHE A 114 -9.84 -0.60 9.76
N ILE A 115 -8.79 0.01 10.33
CA ILE A 115 -8.08 -0.55 11.49
C ILE A 115 -9.05 -0.71 12.67
N LYS A 116 -9.93 0.28 12.92
CA LYS A 116 -10.98 0.18 13.94
C LYS A 116 -11.92 -1.00 13.70
N ALA A 117 -12.34 -1.22 12.45
CA ALA A 117 -13.19 -2.34 12.07
C ALA A 117 -12.48 -3.69 12.28
N GLU A 118 -11.21 -3.81 11.87
CA GLU A 118 -10.38 -5.01 12.10
C GLU A 118 -10.20 -5.29 13.60
N MET A 119 -9.97 -4.25 14.41
CA MET A 119 -9.89 -4.37 15.87
C MET A 119 -11.18 -4.94 16.45
N LYS A 120 -12.35 -4.41 16.03
CA LYS A 120 -13.66 -4.92 16.48
C LYS A 120 -13.88 -6.37 16.05
N ARG A 121 -13.61 -6.70 14.79
CA ARG A 121 -13.80 -8.05 14.21
C ARG A 121 -12.95 -9.09 14.94
N ARG A 122 -11.70 -8.76 15.24
CA ARG A 122 -10.73 -9.67 15.87
C ARG A 122 -10.64 -9.52 17.39
N LYS A 123 -11.49 -8.68 18.00
CA LYS A 123 -11.48 -8.36 19.44
C LYS A 123 -10.11 -7.91 19.95
N ILE A 124 -9.38 -7.14 19.13
CA ILE A 124 -8.05 -6.60 19.48
C ILE A 124 -8.24 -5.34 20.33
N PRO A 125 -7.72 -5.31 21.57
CA PRO A 125 -7.82 -4.13 22.40
C PRO A 125 -6.84 -3.04 21.92
N LEU A 126 -7.20 -1.78 22.15
CA LEU A 126 -6.46 -0.62 21.67
C LEU A 126 -5.00 -0.58 22.17
N LYS A 127 -4.77 -0.98 23.43
CA LYS A 127 -3.42 -1.18 24.01
C LYS A 127 -2.49 -2.07 23.17
N THR A 128 -3.05 -3.05 22.45
CA THR A 128 -2.26 -3.96 21.62
C THR A 128 -1.72 -3.26 20.38
N ILE A 129 -2.55 -2.48 19.68
CA ILE A 129 -2.12 -1.66 18.55
C ILE A 129 -1.05 -0.66 19.00
N ALA A 130 -1.31 0.03 20.13
CA ALA A 130 -0.39 1.00 20.72
C ALA A 130 0.99 0.38 20.98
N LYS A 131 1.03 -0.85 21.51
CA LYS A 131 2.27 -1.62 21.73
C LYS A 131 2.99 -1.95 20.42
N TRP A 132 2.29 -2.36 19.37
CA TRP A 132 2.90 -2.71 18.08
C TRP A 132 3.65 -1.53 17.45
N ILE A 133 3.06 -0.33 17.52
CA ILE A 133 3.64 0.87 16.92
C ILE A 133 4.48 1.70 17.89
N ARG A 134 4.60 1.27 19.16
CA ARG A 134 5.33 1.96 20.24
C ARG A 134 4.81 3.39 20.48
N LYS A 135 3.49 3.53 20.56
CA LYS A 135 2.80 4.80 20.88
C LYS A 135 1.87 4.62 22.08
N LYS A 136 1.32 5.74 22.58
CA LYS A 136 0.30 5.73 23.63
C LYS A 136 -1.07 5.38 23.04
N GLU A 137 -1.95 4.87 23.89
CA GLU A 137 -3.34 4.54 23.54
C GLU A 137 -4.08 5.74 22.92
N GLY A 138 -4.00 6.93 23.55
CA GLY A 138 -4.64 8.13 23.00
C GLY A 138 -4.19 8.50 21.58
N TYR A 139 -2.93 8.22 21.19
CA TYR A 139 -2.49 8.43 19.80
C TYR A 139 -3.21 7.49 18.83
N VAL A 140 -3.33 6.22 19.19
CA VAL A 140 -4.04 5.22 18.37
C VAL A 140 -5.51 5.57 18.27
N GLU A 141 -6.15 5.96 19.38
CA GLU A 141 -7.55 6.36 19.44
C GLU A 141 -7.84 7.55 18.50
N MET A 142 -6.97 8.56 18.50
CA MET A 142 -7.09 9.69 17.57
C MET A 142 -6.93 9.25 16.10
N CYS A 143 -5.99 8.34 15.80
CA CYS A 143 -5.75 7.87 14.44
C CYS A 143 -6.89 7.01 13.89
N ILE A 144 -7.45 6.10 14.69
CA ILE A 144 -8.53 5.20 14.23
C ILE A 144 -9.88 5.90 14.10
N ASN A 145 -10.04 7.07 14.70
CA ASN A 145 -11.25 7.88 14.61
C ASN A 145 -11.19 8.90 13.46
N GLY A 146 -10.03 9.10 12.81
CA GLY A 146 -9.89 9.95 11.62
C GLY A 146 -9.99 11.46 11.86
N VAL A 147 -10.10 11.93 13.11
CA VAL A 147 -10.50 13.34 13.38
C VAL A 147 -9.33 14.32 13.44
N THR A 148 -8.10 13.85 13.74
CA THR A 148 -7.01 14.80 14.11
C THR A 148 -5.59 14.32 13.80
N LEU A 149 -5.36 13.01 13.68
CA LEU A 149 -4.06 12.43 13.39
C LEU A 149 -4.24 11.25 12.46
N SER A 150 -3.23 10.98 11.64
CA SER A 150 -3.15 9.77 10.83
C SER A 150 -2.00 8.88 11.26
N PHE A 151 -2.12 7.59 10.93
CA PHE A 151 -1.02 6.66 11.09
C PHE A 151 0.05 6.98 10.05
N THR A 152 1.28 7.16 10.50
CA THR A 152 2.41 7.13 9.56
C THR A 152 2.46 5.78 8.83
N LEU A 153 3.00 5.76 7.62
CA LEU A 153 3.11 4.52 6.84
C LEU A 153 3.91 3.42 7.56
N ARG A 154 4.92 3.78 8.36
CA ARG A 154 5.63 2.82 9.24
C ARG A 154 4.76 2.24 10.33
N HIS A 155 3.78 3.00 10.84
CA HIS A 155 2.76 2.47 11.75
C HIS A 155 1.87 1.47 10.99
N ILE A 156 1.40 1.84 9.80
CA ILE A 156 0.56 0.99 8.95
C ILE A 156 1.25 -0.33 8.64
N GLU A 157 2.51 -0.32 8.22
CA GLU A 157 3.28 -1.53 7.91
C GLU A 157 3.35 -2.50 9.11
N LYS A 158 3.63 -1.97 10.30
CA LYS A 158 3.65 -2.78 11.54
C LYS A 158 2.28 -3.33 11.88
N ILE A 159 1.23 -2.52 11.73
CA ILE A 159 -0.15 -2.95 12.02
C ILE A 159 -0.55 -4.04 11.03
N ALA A 160 -0.36 -3.84 9.72
CA ALA A 160 -0.64 -4.82 8.67
C ALA A 160 0.02 -6.18 8.97
N ARG A 161 1.32 -6.17 9.30
CA ARG A 161 2.07 -7.39 9.64
C ARG A 161 1.50 -8.11 10.87
N ASN A 162 1.12 -7.37 11.91
CA ASN A 162 0.57 -7.95 13.14
C ASN A 162 -0.92 -8.35 13.02
N LEU A 163 -1.63 -7.82 12.03
CA LEU A 163 -2.96 -8.28 11.62
C LEU A 163 -2.87 -9.48 10.65
N ASP A 164 -1.69 -10.06 10.48
CA ASP A 164 -1.43 -11.20 9.60
C ASP A 164 -1.82 -10.99 8.13
N TYR A 165 -1.74 -9.74 7.65
CA TYR A 165 -1.71 -9.51 6.21
C TYR A 165 -0.38 -10.05 5.63
N PRO A 166 -0.40 -10.63 4.41
CA PRO A 166 0.81 -11.15 3.76
C PRO A 166 1.90 -10.09 3.61
N ASP A 167 1.50 -8.87 3.24
CA ASP A 167 2.34 -7.70 3.04
C ASP A 167 1.50 -6.41 3.17
N ILE A 168 2.16 -5.25 3.11
CA ILE A 168 1.48 -3.95 3.22
C ILE A 168 0.52 -3.69 2.06
N PHE A 169 0.77 -4.25 0.88
CA PHE A 169 -0.07 -4.01 -0.28
C PHE A 169 -1.41 -4.73 -0.19
N ALA A 170 -1.41 -5.97 0.32
CA ALA A 170 -2.64 -6.67 0.65
C ALA A 170 -3.49 -5.90 1.68
N PHE A 171 -2.83 -5.25 2.64
CA PHE A 171 -3.51 -4.41 3.62
C PHE A 171 -4.12 -3.16 2.96
N LEU A 172 -3.34 -2.42 2.15
CA LEU A 172 -3.82 -1.20 1.48
C LEU A 172 -4.94 -1.50 0.47
N ALA A 173 -4.89 -2.64 -0.23
CA ALA A 173 -5.99 -3.06 -1.10
C ALA A 173 -7.26 -3.36 -0.29
N ALA A 174 -7.15 -3.99 0.88
CA ALA A 174 -8.30 -4.20 1.76
C ALA A 174 -8.88 -2.87 2.29
N VAL A 175 -8.04 -1.89 2.60
CA VAL A 175 -8.46 -0.51 2.93
C VAL A 175 -9.21 0.12 1.76
N HIS A 176 -8.68 -0.03 0.53
CA HIS A 176 -9.31 0.51 -0.67
C HIS A 176 -10.68 -0.14 -0.96
N GLU A 177 -10.80 -1.47 -0.83
CA GLU A 177 -12.09 -2.15 -0.95
C GLU A 177 -13.07 -1.72 0.16
N TYR A 178 -12.57 -1.50 1.38
CA TYR A 178 -13.39 -0.94 2.47
C TYR A 178 -13.86 0.47 2.16
N LYS A 179 -13.03 1.32 1.53
CA LYS A 179 -13.43 2.66 1.07
C LYS A 179 -14.69 2.61 0.22
N LYS A 180 -14.76 1.68 -0.74
CA LYS A 180 -15.92 1.51 -1.64
C LYS A 180 -17.23 1.26 -0.90
N THR A 181 -17.19 0.72 0.32
CA THR A 181 -18.42 0.50 1.13
C THR A 181 -19.05 1.78 1.65
N PHE A 182 -18.32 2.91 1.66
CA PHE A 182 -18.85 4.23 1.99
C PHE A 182 -19.36 4.99 0.76
N ASN A 183 -19.08 4.48 -0.44
CA ASN A 183 -19.40 5.11 -1.73
C ASN A 183 -20.68 4.50 -2.35
N LEU A 184 -21.42 3.69 -1.58
CA LEU A 184 -22.68 3.02 -1.92
C LEU A 184 -23.82 3.62 -1.09
#